data_AF-A0A7C1BC09-F1
#
_entry.id   AF-A0A7C1BC09-F1
#
_cell.length_a   1.000
_cell.length_b   1.000
_cell.length_c   1.000
_cell.angle_alpha   90.00
_cell.angle_beta   90.00
_cell.angle_gamma   90.00
#
_symmetry.space_group_name_H-M   'P 1'
#
loop_
_entity.id
_entity.type
_entity.pdbx_description
1 polymer ?
#
loop_
_entity_poly.entity_id
_entity_poly.type
_entity_poly.pdbx_seq_one_letter_code
_entity_poly.pdbx_strand_id
1 'polypeptide(L)'
;MKVKNKHRLKHKDFTGIVRQLEELFPGECFFDEKKDVVEVGVVGDSRIYFINNIPALMEFDQGVFFTLVGLLKFNPNHRRVIVDMGAIPYVTNG
;
A
#
# COMPACT_ATOMS: atom_id res chain seq x y z
N MET A 1 8.47 12.54 9.39
CA MET A 1 7.74 12.94 8.18
C MET A 1 6.36 13.48 8.56
N LYS A 2 5.88 14.53 7.89
CA LYS A 2 4.54 15.11 8.15
C LYS A 2 3.61 14.77 6.98
N VAL A 3 2.43 14.24 7.28
CA VAL A 3 1.37 14.05 6.28
C VAL A 3 0.73 15.40 5.96
N LYS A 4 0.68 15.74 4.67
CA LYS A 4 0.04 16.94 4.16
C LYS A 4 -1.23 16.55 3.41
N ASN A 5 -2.21 17.46 3.37
CA ASN A 5 -3.43 17.35 2.57
C ASN A 5 -4.19 16.02 2.75
N LYS A 6 -4.28 15.51 3.98
CA LYS A 6 -5.03 14.28 4.27
C LYS A 6 -6.53 14.53 4.07
N HIS A 7 -7.16 13.79 3.17
CA HIS A 7 -8.59 13.90 2.91
C HIS A 7 -9.19 12.56 2.48
N ARG A 8 -10.51 12.42 2.64
CA ARG A 8 -11.23 11.20 2.26
C ARG A 8 -11.28 11.06 0.73
N LEU A 9 -10.97 9.86 0.25
CA LEU A 9 -11.08 9.50 -1.16
C LEU A 9 -12.49 8.95 -1.45
N LYS A 10 -13.01 9.18 -2.67
CA LYS A 10 -14.27 8.57 -3.10
C LYS A 10 -14.01 7.12 -3.51
N HIS A 11 -15.00 6.25 -3.30
CA HIS A 11 -14.90 4.83 -3.67
C HIS A 11 -14.54 4.64 -5.16
N LYS A 12 -15.13 5.43 -6.07
CA LYS A 12 -14.83 5.36 -7.50
C LYS A 12 -13.33 5.56 -7.82
N ASP A 13 -12.67 6.45 -7.09
CA ASP A 13 -11.25 6.74 -7.31
C ASP A 13 -10.36 5.63 -6.71
N PHE A 14 -10.86 4.92 -5.68
CA PHE A 14 -10.18 3.79 -5.06
C PHE A 14 -10.29 2.49 -5.88
N THR A 15 -11.40 2.30 -6.61
CA THR A 15 -11.63 1.09 -7.43
C THR A 15 -10.49 0.83 -8.42
N GLY A 16 -9.88 1.89 -8.98
CA GLY A 16 -8.73 1.74 -9.88
C GLY A 16 -7.50 1.14 -9.19
N ILE A 17 -7.25 1.54 -7.94
CA ILE A 17 -6.13 1.06 -7.12
C ILE A 17 -6.36 -0.41 -6.71
N VAL A 18 -7.60 -0.74 -6.32
CA VAL A 18 -7.98 -2.13 -5.98
C VAL A 18 -7.72 -3.05 -7.17
N ARG A 19 -8.15 -2.67 -8.37
CA ARG A 19 -7.91 -3.46 -9.59
C ARG A 19 -6.43 -3.66 -9.89
N GLN A 20 -5.61 -2.61 -9.77
CA GLN A 20 -4.16 -2.76 -9.94
C GLN A 20 -3.57 -3.76 -8.93
N LEU A 21 -4.05 -3.75 -7.69
CA LEU A 21 -3.60 -4.70 -6.68
C LEU A 21 -4.12 -6.12 -6.96
N GLU A 22 -5.35 -6.30 -7.45
CA GLU A 22 -5.86 -7.61 -7.87
C GLU A 22 -5.07 -8.20 -9.05
N GLU A 23 -4.63 -7.37 -9.99
CA GLU A 23 -3.74 -7.78 -11.09
C GLU A 23 -2.34 -8.19 -10.57
N LEU A 24 -1.83 -7.45 -9.58
CA LEU A 24 -0.57 -7.79 -8.93
C LEU A 24 -0.71 -9.04 -8.06
N PHE A 25 -1.85 -9.24 -7.41
CA PHE A 25 -2.07 -10.28 -6.42
C PHE A 25 -3.31 -11.13 -6.79
N PRO A 26 -3.28 -11.93 -7.87
CA PRO A 26 -4.46 -12.63 -8.36
C PRO A 26 -5.05 -13.59 -7.33
N GLY A 27 -6.35 -13.42 -7.05
CA GLY A 27 -7.07 -14.27 -6.09
C GLY A 27 -6.99 -13.79 -4.63
N GLU A 28 -6.33 -12.66 -4.36
CA GLU A 28 -6.33 -12.03 -3.04
C GLU A 28 -7.22 -10.78 -3.02
N CYS A 29 -8.10 -10.68 -2.02
CA CYS A 29 -8.93 -9.50 -1.78
C CYS A 29 -8.50 -8.83 -0.47
N PHE A 30 -7.79 -7.70 -0.57
CA PHE A 30 -7.27 -7.00 0.61
C PHE A 30 -8.23 -5.96 1.20
N PHE A 31 -9.16 -5.45 0.40
CA PHE A 31 -10.02 -4.33 0.79
C PHE A 31 -11.49 -4.61 0.47
N ASP A 32 -12.38 -4.10 1.31
CA ASP A 32 -13.82 -4.07 1.06
C ASP A 32 -14.21 -2.65 0.63
N GLU A 33 -14.35 -2.43 -0.68
CA GLU A 33 -14.68 -1.13 -1.27
C GLU A 33 -15.95 -0.49 -0.69
N LYS A 34 -16.86 -1.24 -0.05
CA LYS A 34 -18.10 -0.69 0.51
C LYS A 34 -17.98 -0.31 1.99
N LYS A 35 -17.05 -0.93 2.71
CA LYS A 35 -16.91 -0.74 4.17
C LYS A 35 -15.69 0.07 4.55
N ASP A 36 -14.61 -0.06 3.79
CA ASP A 36 -13.35 0.55 4.14
C ASP A 36 -13.38 2.07 3.95
N VAL A 37 -12.92 2.79 4.97
CA VAL A 37 -12.72 4.23 4.90
C VAL A 37 -11.33 4.49 4.32
N VAL A 38 -11.30 5.08 3.13
CA VAL A 38 -10.07 5.42 2.43
C VAL A 38 -9.79 6.91 2.53
N GLU A 39 -8.61 7.26 2.99
CA GLU A 39 -8.08 8.62 2.96
C GLU A 39 -6.77 8.63 2.18
N VAL A 40 -6.47 9.74 1.52
CA VAL A 40 -5.20 9.95 0.84
C VAL A 40 -4.50 11.16 1.46
N GLY A 41 -3.19 11.03 1.68
CA GLY A 41 -2.33 12.12 2.11
C GLY A 41 -1.03 12.13 1.31
N VAL A 42 -0.30 13.24 1.39
CA VAL A 42 0.99 13.42 0.71
C VAL A 42 2.11 13.41 1.74
N VAL A 43 3.15 12.63 1.49
CA VAL A 43 4.37 12.59 2.31
C VAL A 43 5.59 12.67 1.39
N GLY A 44 6.33 13.78 1.48
CA GLY A 44 7.34 14.09 0.47
C GLY A 44 6.67 14.27 -0.89
N ASP A 45 7.12 13.50 -1.88
CA ASP A 45 6.57 13.47 -3.24
C ASP A 45 5.64 12.27 -3.49
N SER A 46 5.43 11.41 -2.48
CA SER A 46 4.59 10.22 -2.59
C SER A 46 3.20 10.46 -2.01
N ARG A 47 2.17 9.87 -2.65
CA ARG A 47 0.85 9.74 -2.06
C ARG A 47 0.80 8.47 -1.20
N ILE A 48 0.22 8.60 -0.02
CA ILE A 48 -0.03 7.50 0.91
C ILE A 48 -1.53 7.33 1.06
N TYR A 49 -2.02 6.10 0.88
CA TYR A 49 -3.41 5.74 1.13
C TYR A 49 -3.53 5.11 2.50
N PHE A 50 -4.44 5.68 3.28
CA PHE A 50 -4.82 5.20 4.59
C PHE A 50 -6.13 4.46 4.47
N ILE A 51 -6.12 3.16 4.80
CA ILE A 51 -7.32 2.34 4.86
C ILE A 51 -7.64 2.12 6.33
N ASN A 52 -8.79 2.60 6.79
CA ASN A 52 -9.20 2.56 8.20
C ASN A 52 -8.11 3.13 9.14
N ASN A 53 -7.53 4.28 8.77
CA ASN A 53 -6.39 4.95 9.44
C ASN A 53 -5.04 4.22 9.39
N ILE A 54 -4.93 3.06 8.73
CA ILE A 54 -3.66 2.35 8.54
C ILE A 54 -2.99 2.85 7.26
N PRO A 55 -1.73 3.34 7.27
CA PRO A 55 -1.01 3.72 6.06
C PRO A 55 -0.67 2.46 5.25
N ALA A 56 -1.60 2.00 4.42
CA ALA A 56 -1.55 0.67 3.83
C ALA A 56 -0.80 0.66 2.49
N LEU A 57 -1.00 1.70 1.67
CA LEU A 57 -0.46 1.75 0.31
C LEU A 57 0.27 3.07 0.06
N MET A 58 1.18 3.06 -0.89
CA MET A 58 1.88 4.23 -1.39
C MET A 58 1.98 4.20 -2.92
N GLU A 59 1.84 5.37 -3.56
CA GLU A 59 2.25 5.55 -4.96
C GLU A 59 3.77 5.72 -5.00
N PHE A 60 4.42 4.91 -5.84
CA PHE A 60 5.84 5.03 -6.14
C PHE A 60 6.07 4.81 -7.64
N ASP A 61 6.69 5.79 -8.29
CA ASP A 61 6.89 5.84 -9.73
C ASP A 61 5.57 5.64 -10.51
N GLN A 62 5.42 4.53 -11.25
CA GLN A 62 4.22 4.22 -12.05
C GLN A 62 3.26 3.22 -11.40
N GLY A 63 3.46 2.88 -10.12
CA GLY A 63 2.69 1.82 -9.46
C GLY A 63 2.24 2.15 -8.03
N VAL A 64 1.33 1.30 -7.54
CA VAL A 64 0.90 1.29 -6.14
C VAL A 64 1.53 0.11 -5.44
N PHE A 65 2.15 0.38 -4.29
CA PHE A 65 2.81 -0.62 -3.46
C PHE A 65 2.23 -0.60 -2.06
N PHE A 66 2.27 -1.75 -1.38
CA PHE A 66 2.06 -1.76 0.06
C PHE A 66 3.20 -1.02 0.76
N THR A 67 2.86 -0.25 1.78
CA THR A 67 3.87 0.17 2.76
C THR A 67 4.33 -1.06 3.58
N LEU A 68 5.43 -0.96 4.33
CA LEU A 68 5.82 -2.02 5.27
C LEU A 68 4.71 -2.32 6.30
N VAL A 69 4.01 -1.29 6.78
CA VAL A 69 2.88 -1.44 7.71
C VAL A 69 1.72 -2.16 7.03
N GLY A 70 1.43 -1.82 5.78
CA GLY A 70 0.44 -2.50 4.95
C GLY A 70 0.79 -3.98 4.73
N LEU A 71 2.02 -4.28 4.33
CA LEU A 71 2.48 -5.65 4.12
C LEU A 71 2.30 -6.51 5.37
N LEU A 72 2.66 -6.01 6.54
CA LEU A 72 2.48 -6.74 7.81
C LEU A 72 1.01 -6.97 8.16
N LYS A 73 0.12 -6.06 7.77
CA LYS A 73 -1.32 -6.14 8.07
C LYS A 73 -2.07 -7.08 7.13
N PHE A 74 -1.82 -6.97 5.83
CA PHE A 74 -2.56 -7.68 4.78
C PHE A 74 -1.89 -8.99 4.37
N ASN A 75 -0.58 -9.10 4.57
CA ASN A 75 0.23 -10.32 4.42
C ASN A 75 -0.10 -11.13 3.15
N PRO A 76 0.19 -10.58 1.96
CA PRO A 76 -0.06 -11.28 0.70
C PRO A 76 0.66 -12.62 0.62
N ASN A 77 0.01 -13.61 0.02
CA ASN A 77 0.49 -14.99 0.01
C ASN A 77 1.54 -15.28 -1.08
N HIS A 78 1.61 -14.47 -2.13
CA HIS A 78 2.59 -14.59 -3.22
C HIS A 78 3.36 -13.30 -3.48
N ARG A 79 4.30 -13.33 -4.44
CA ARG A 79 5.29 -12.26 -4.72
C ARG A 79 6.23 -11.95 -3.56
N ARG A 80 6.69 -12.99 -2.87
CA ARG A 80 7.67 -12.92 -1.80
C ARG A 80 9.06 -13.24 -2.33
N VAL A 81 10.04 -12.43 -1.95
CA VAL A 81 11.46 -12.70 -2.18
C VAL A 81 12.08 -13.06 -0.85
N ILE A 82 12.68 -14.25 -0.76
CA ILE A 82 13.41 -14.70 0.42
C ILE A 82 14.88 -14.41 0.18
N VAL A 83 15.51 -13.71 1.12
CA VAL A 83 16.93 -13.35 1.06
C VAL A 83 17.71 -14.10 2.13
N ASP A 84 19.00 -14.31 1.88
CA ASP A 84 19.92 -14.87 2.88
C ASP A 84 20.19 -13.86 4.02
N MET A 85 20.58 -14.37 5.19
CA MET A 85 20.93 -13.55 6.35
C MET A 85 22.00 -12.49 6.02
N GLY A 86 22.96 -12.82 5.16
CA GLY A 86 24.02 -11.89 4.74
C GLY A 86 23.49 -10.66 3.97
N ALA A 87 22.30 -10.73 3.37
CA ALA A 87 21.71 -9.64 2.62
C ALA A 87 20.93 -8.65 3.50
N ILE A 88 20.54 -9.04 4.72
CA ILE A 88 19.68 -8.23 5.61
C ILE A 88 20.24 -6.81 5.82
N PRO A 89 21.51 -6.59 6.18
CA PRO A 89 22.02 -5.24 6.44
C PRO A 89 21.94 -4.31 5.23
N TYR A 90 22.08 -4.88 4.03
CA TYR A 90 22.00 -4.11 2.79
C TYR A 90 20.54 -3.74 2.48
N VAL A 91 19.61 -4.70 2.59
CA VAL A 91 18.18 -4.45 2.36
C VAL A 91 17.61 -3.43 3.34
N THR A 92 18.02 -3.48 4.62
CA THR A 92 17.49 -2.56 5.65
C THR A 92 18.05 -1.16 5.57
N ASN A 93 19.24 -0.98 4.97
CA ASN A 93 19.89 0.33 4.86
C ASN A 93 19.53 1.08 3.55
N GLY A 94 18.86 0.42 2.61
CA GLY A 94 18.46 1.00 1.32
C GLY A 94 19.65 1.22 0.40
#